data_AF-A0A7Y0FG97-F1
#
_entry.id   AF-A0A7Y0FG97-F1
#
_cell.length_a   1.000
_cell.length_b   1.000
_cell.length_c   1.000
_cell.angle_alpha   90.00
_cell.angle_beta   90.00
_cell.angle_gamma   90.00
#
_symmetry.space_group_name_H-M   'P 1'
#
loop_
_entity.id
_entity.type
_entity.pdbx_description
1 polymer ?
#
loop_
_entity_poly.entity_id
_entity_poly.type
_entity_poly.pdbx_seq_one_letter_code
_entity_poly.pdbx_strand_id
1 'polypeptide(L)' 'MSQSRKGSIAEAITNTCIGFGINYTANLLIFPLFGMHISLANNFLMGIIYTGISIARSYVLRRVFNGFTARKA' A
#
# COMPACT_ATOMS: atom_id res chain seq x y z
N MET A 1 13.21 19.79 9.59
CA MET A 1 12.53 20.11 8.32
C MET A 1 11.08 19.67 8.44
N SER A 2 10.14 20.61 8.58
CA SER A 2 8.72 20.27 8.77
C SER A 2 8.06 20.12 7.40
N GLN A 3 7.90 18.87 6.94
CA GLN A 3 7.11 18.59 5.76
C GLN A 3 5.67 19.05 6.01
N SER A 4 5.11 19.87 5.12
CA SER A 4 3.73 20.34 5.30
C SER A 4 2.78 19.15 5.34
N ARG A 5 1.74 19.19 6.19
CA ARG A 5 0.75 18.10 6.28
C ARG A 5 0.16 17.73 4.91
N LYS A 6 0.00 18.73 4.03
CA LYS A 6 -0.47 18.55 2.65
C LYS A 6 0.54 17.80 1.79
N GLY A 7 1.84 18.09 1.92
CA GLY A 7 2.91 17.39 1.21
C GLY A 7 3.02 15.92 1.61
N SER A 8 2.92 15.62 2.91
CA SER A 8 2.97 14.23 3.41
C SER A 8 1.78 13.39 2.95
N ILE A 9 0.58 14.00 2.87
CA ILE A 9 -0.61 13.34 2.31
C ILE A 9 -0.42 13.07 0.81
N ALA A 10 0.06 14.05 0.04
CA ALA A 10 0.29 13.88 -1.40
C ALA A 10 1.33 12.79 -1.70
N GLU A 11 2.40 12.72 -0.91
CA GLU A 11 3.41 11.67 -1.00
C GLU A 11 2.82 10.29 -0.69
N ALA A 12 2.04 10.17 0.39
CA ALA A 12 1.39 8.92 0.77
C ALA A 12 0.41 8.43 -0.31
N ILE A 13 -0.40 9.33 -0.88
CA ILE A 13 -1.32 9.01 -1.98
C ILE A 13 -0.53 8.55 -3.20
N THR A 14 0.50 9.30 -3.60
CA THR A 14 1.32 8.98 -4.78
C THR A 14 1.98 7.60 -4.65
N ASN A 15 2.57 7.32 -3.49
CA ASN A 15 3.22 6.04 -3.22
C ASN A 15 2.21 4.87 -3.24
N THR A 16 1.01 5.10 -2.72
CA THR A 16 -0.09 4.12 -2.75
C THR A 16 -0.57 3.85 -4.17
N CYS A 17 -0.78 4.89 -4.98
CA CYS A 17 -1.20 4.76 -6.38
C CYS A 17 -0.15 4.02 -7.23
N ILE A 18 1.13 4.34 -7.04
CA ILE A 18 2.23 3.64 -7.74
C ILE A 18 2.26 2.17 -7.33
N GLY A 19 2.18 1.87 -6.03
CA GLY A 19 2.14 0.49 -5.54
C GLY A 19 0.96 -0.30 -6.09
N PHE A 20 -0.23 0.32 -6.14
CA PHE A 20 -1.42 -0.28 -6.75
C PHE A 20 -1.21 -0.57 -8.24
N GLY A 21 -0.72 0.41 -9.02
CA GLY A 21 -0.52 0.25 -10.45
C GLY A 21 0.50 -0.85 -10.80
N ILE A 22 1.60 -0.92 -10.03
CA ILE A 22 2.60 -1.98 -10.17
C ILE A 22 1.98 -3.34 -9.87
N ASN A 23 1.26 -3.47 -8.75
CA ASN A 23 0.65 -4.74 -8.36
C ASN A 23 -0.40 -5.21 -9.37
N TYR A 24 -1.30 -4.32 -9.78
CA TYR A 24 -2.35 -4.63 -10.74
C TYR A 24 -1.78 -5.10 -12.07
N THR A 25 -0.75 -4.42 -12.60
CA THR A 25 -0.06 -4.79 -13.84
C THR A 25 0.70 -6.09 -13.70
N ALA A 26 1.39 -6.29 -12.57
CA ALA A 26 2.11 -7.53 -12.29
C ALA A 26 1.17 -8.74 -12.25
N ASN A 27 0.02 -8.63 -11.58
CA ASN A 27 -0.98 -9.70 -11.52
C ASN A 27 -1.49 -10.08 -12.92
N LEU A 28 -1.73 -9.10 -13.79
CA LEU A 28 -2.17 -9.35 -15.18
C LEU A 28 -1.12 -10.12 -15.99
N LEU A 29 0.16 -9.86 -15.76
CA LEU A 29 1.25 -10.50 -16.50
C LEU A 29 1.66 -11.84 -15.89
N ILE A 30 1.67 -11.93 -14.56
CA ILE A 30 2.22 -13.07 -13.82
C ILE A 30 1.19 -14.17 -13.67
N PHE A 31 -0.08 -13.88 -13.35
CA PHE A 31 -1.08 -14.93 -13.13
C PHE A 31 -1.30 -15.86 -14.34
N PRO A 32 -1.32 -15.36 -15.59
CA PRO A 32 -1.39 -16.24 -16.76
C PRO A 32 -0.20 -17.19 -16.89
N LEU A 33 1.00 -16.79 -16.44
CA LEU A 33 2.19 -17.66 -16.44
C LEU A 33 2.04 -18.88 -15.52
N PHE A 34 1.16 -18.78 -14.51
CA PHE A 34 0.81 -19.86 -13.59
C PHE A 34 -0.49 -20.58 -13.99
N GLY A 35 -1.03 -20.31 -15.19
CA GLY A 35 -2.31 -20.87 -15.64
C GLY A 35 -3.53 -20.30 -14.91
N MET A 36 -3.38 -19.21 -14.15
CA MET A 36 -4.47 -18.56 -13.44
C MET A 36 -5.02 -17.38 -14.24
N HIS A 37 -6.27 -17.50 -14.68
CA HIS A 37 -6.98 -16.43 -15.37
C HIS A 37 -7.84 -15.67 -14.37
N ILE A 38 -7.31 -14.56 -13.86
CA ILE A 38 -8.05 -13.70 -12.92
C ILE A 38 -8.83 -12.64 -13.71
N SER A 39 -10.14 -12.56 -13.45
CA SER A 39 -10.99 -11.50 -13.99
C SER A 39 -10.47 -10.10 -13.61
N LEU A 40 -10.61 -9.12 -14.51
CA LEU A 40 -10.23 -7.72 -14.25
C LEU A 40 -10.87 -7.18 -12.96
N ALA A 41 -12.13 -7.53 -12.70
CA ALA A 41 -12.83 -7.14 -11.47
C ALA A 41 -12.20 -7.74 -10.21
N ASN A 42 -11.77 -9.00 -10.26
CA ASN A 42 -11.10 -9.67 -9.14
C ASN A 42 -9.71 -9.09 -8.91
N ASN A 43 -8.97 -8.78 -9.97
CA ASN A 43 -7.66 -8.13 -9.86
C ASN A 43 -7.78 -6.71 -9.27
N PHE A 44 -8.83 -5.98 -9.64
CA PHE A 44 -9.12 -4.67 -9.07
C PHE A 44 -9.44 -4.77 -7.57
N LEU A 45 -10.29 -5.74 -7.17
CA LEU A 45 -10.61 -6.00 -5.78
C LEU A 45 -9.38 -6.39 -4.95
N MET A 46 -8.48 -7.22 -5.50
CA MET A 46 -7.19 -7.52 -4.86
C MET A 46 -6.38 -6.25 -4.63
N GLY A 47 -6.29 -5.37 -5.63
CA GLY A 47 -5.61 -4.09 -5.48
C GLY A 47 -6.19 -3.21 -4.37
N ILE A 48 -7.52 -3.19 -4.20
CA ILE A 48 -8.18 -2.48 -3.07
C ILE A 48 -7.75 -3.11 -1.73
N ILE A 49 -7.78 -4.43 -1.63
CA ILE A 49 -7.38 -5.16 -0.42
C ILE A 49 -5.92 -4.86 -0.07
N TYR A 50 -5.01 -4.95 -1.04
CA TYR A 50 -3.59 -4.65 -0.83
C TYR A 50 -3.33 -3.20 -0.45
N THR A 51 -4.12 -2.27 -1.00
CA THR A 51 -4.09 -0.86 -0.61
C THR A 51 -4.49 -0.69 0.86
N GLY A 52 -5.59 -1.32 1.28
CA GLY A 52 -6.03 -1.35 2.67
C GLY A 52 -4.97 -1.92 3.62
N ILE A 53 -4.34 -3.05 3.23
CA ILE A 53 -3.25 -3.67 3.99
C ILE A 53 -2.04 -2.72 4.10
N SER A 54 -1.67 -2.04 3.01
CA SER A 54 -0.54 -1.10 3.00
C SER A 54 -0.76 0.08 3.96
N ILE A 55 -1.99 0.62 3.98
CA ILE A 55 -2.39 1.69 4.91
C ILE A 55 -2.35 1.17 6.35
N ALA A 56 -2.97 0.01 6.61
CA ALA A 56 -3.03 -0.60 7.94
C ALA A 56 -1.62 -0.86 8.50
N ARG A 57 -0.74 -1.45 7.69
CA ARG A 57 0.67 -1.69 8.04
C ARG A 57 1.38 -0.39 8.40
N SER A 58 1.22 0.65 7.57
CA SER A 58 1.86 1.96 7.80
C SER A 58 1.39 2.60 9.12
N TYR A 59 0.09 2.49 9.43
CA TYR A 59 -0.48 2.96 10.69
C TYR A 59 0.06 2.16 11.89
N VAL A 60 0.03 0.82 11.82
CA VAL A 60 0.51 -0.06 12.89
C VAL A 60 1.99 0.21 13.18
N LEU A 61 2.84 0.27 12.15
CA LEU A 61 4.26 0.58 12.33
C LEU A 61 4.45 1.94 13.01
N ARG A 62 3.73 2.98 12.55
CA ARG A 62 3.80 4.31 13.16
C ARG A 62 3.39 4.28 14.64
N ARG A 63 2.35 3.52 14.99
CA ARG A 63 1.90 3.38 16.38
C ARG A 63 2.90 2.60 17.23
N VAL A 64 3.46 1.52 16.69
CA VAL A 64 4.46 0.68 17.34
C VAL A 64 5.74 1.47 17.62
N PHE A 65 6.29 2.16 16.62
CA PHE A 65 7.48 3.02 16.79
C PHE A 65 7.22 4.18 17.76
N ASN A 66 6.06 4.84 17.69
CA ASN A 66 5.70 5.86 18.69
C ASN A 66 5.61 5.28 20.11
N GLY A 67 5.07 4.06 20.26
CA GLY A 67 5.01 3.36 21.55
C GLY A 67 6.39 2.94 22.06
N PHE A 68 7.30 2.50 21.19
CA PHE A 68 8.68 2.19 21.56
C PHE A 68 9.49 3.43 21.95
N THR A 69 9.31 4.55 21.26
CA THR A 69 9.98 5.83 21.60
C THR A 69 9.43 6.40 22.92
N ALA A 70 8.12 6.32 23.16
CA ALA A 70 7.51 6.76 24.42
C ALA A 70 7.93 5.92 25.63
N ARG A 71 8.42 4.68 25.43
CA ARG A 71 8.93 3.81 26.49
C ARG A 71 10.42 4.02 26.79
N LYS A 72 11.12 4.78 25.95
CA LYS A 72 12.56 5.12 26.09
C LYS A 72 12.81 6.55 26.59
N ALA A 73 11.76 7.34 26.85
CA ALA A 73 11.84 8.69 27.43
C ALA A 73 11.55 8.64 28.92
#